data_AF-A0A6M0C5L5-F1
#
_entry.id   AF-A0A6M0C5L5-F1
#
_cell.length_a   1.000
_cell.length_b   1.000
_cell.length_c   1.000
_cell.angle_alpha   90.00
_cell.angle_beta   90.00
_cell.angle_gamma   90.00
#
_symmetry.space_group_name_H-M   'P 1'
#
loop_
_entity.id
_entity.type
_entity.pdbx_description
1 polymer ?
#
loop_
_entity_poly.entity_id
_entity_poly.type
_entity_poly.pdbx_seq_one_letter_code
_entity_poly.pdbx_strand_id
1 'polypeptide(L)'
;KPYVKFGISPFGIYRPGNPPGIVGLDQYESLYADVKLWMEKGWVDYLAPQLYWRIDPPQQSYPVLLNWWLQQNPQRRHIYAGNYLSQLQGAGWSVSEFERQVAISRQRASQLSLGNIFFSMKMFRDNVAGVNNVFKSSVYPTPALPPAMPWLDNQPPAPPTGIQVNSDVISWSADNTGDVRSWALYQQNGNQWSLVQVLNSATNAVRVTPGTYALRAVDRLANESVEEVVTVQ
;
A
#
# COMPACT_ATOMS: atom_id res chain seq x y z
N LYS A 1 -12.57 10.80 -14.60
CA LYS A 1 -11.43 10.84 -13.66
C LYS A 1 -10.59 9.57 -13.86
N PRO A 2 -9.72 9.51 -14.88
CA PRO A 2 -8.97 8.29 -15.23
C PRO A 2 -8.02 7.82 -14.12
N TYR A 3 -7.60 8.72 -13.24
CA TYR A 3 -6.77 8.44 -12.07
C TYR A 3 -7.53 7.79 -10.88
N VAL A 4 -8.85 7.62 -10.96
CA VAL A 4 -9.62 6.97 -9.88
C VAL A 4 -9.52 5.47 -10.04
N LYS A 5 -8.87 4.83 -9.06
CA LYS A 5 -8.65 3.40 -9.00
C LYS A 5 -9.95 2.67 -8.69
N PHE A 6 -10.27 1.61 -9.43
CA PHE A 6 -11.39 0.72 -9.17
C PHE A 6 -10.91 -0.62 -8.63
N GLY A 7 -11.40 -1.02 -7.46
CA GLY A 7 -11.06 -2.32 -6.89
C GLY A 7 -12.20 -2.92 -6.08
N ILE A 8 -12.15 -4.24 -5.94
CA ILE A 8 -13.18 -5.03 -5.28
C ILE A 8 -12.53 -5.84 -4.16
N SER A 9 -13.24 -5.96 -3.02
CA SER A 9 -12.83 -6.80 -1.90
C SER A 9 -13.69 -8.07 -1.86
N PRO A 10 -13.31 -9.14 -2.58
CA PRO A 10 -14.06 -10.38 -2.60
C PRO A 10 -13.91 -11.17 -1.31
N PHE A 11 -14.71 -12.22 -1.14
CA PHE A 11 -14.46 -13.21 -0.09
C PHE A 11 -13.07 -13.84 -0.29
N GLY A 12 -12.39 -14.23 0.79
CA GLY A 12 -11.02 -14.70 0.69
C GLY A 12 -10.85 -16.10 0.06
N ILE A 13 -11.92 -16.88 -0.05
CA ILE A 13 -11.93 -18.21 -0.71
C ILE A 13 -12.72 -18.07 -2.02
N TYR A 14 -12.10 -18.38 -3.16
CA TYR A 14 -12.80 -18.42 -4.45
C TYR A 14 -13.81 -19.57 -4.48
N ARG A 15 -13.31 -20.79 -4.32
CA ARG A 15 -14.11 -22.01 -4.20
C ARG A 15 -13.44 -22.96 -3.21
N PRO A 16 -14.19 -23.76 -2.44
CA PRO A 16 -13.61 -24.85 -1.66
C PRO A 16 -12.72 -25.74 -2.53
N GLY A 17 -11.63 -26.23 -1.95
CA GLY A 17 -10.60 -26.99 -2.67
C GLY A 17 -9.71 -26.16 -3.59
N ASN A 18 -9.87 -24.83 -3.63
CA ASN A 18 -9.05 -23.93 -4.43
C ASN A 18 -8.46 -22.80 -3.56
N PRO A 19 -7.20 -22.95 -3.07
CA PRO A 19 -6.26 -24.06 -3.31
C PRO A 19 -6.64 -25.37 -2.58
N PRO A 20 -6.03 -26.52 -2.95
CA PRO A 20 -6.32 -27.81 -2.33
C PRO A 20 -6.22 -27.77 -0.80
N GLY A 21 -7.16 -28.42 -0.12
CA GLY A 21 -7.23 -28.46 1.36
C GLY A 21 -7.93 -27.26 2.01
N ILE A 22 -8.20 -26.18 1.27
CA ILE A 22 -9.00 -25.05 1.77
C ILE A 22 -10.48 -25.40 1.74
N VAL A 23 -11.19 -25.08 2.83
CA VAL A 23 -12.65 -25.28 2.95
C VAL A 23 -13.31 -23.99 3.42
N GLY A 24 -14.57 -23.76 3.02
CA GLY A 24 -15.33 -22.58 3.41
C GLY A 24 -16.48 -22.29 2.46
N LEU A 25 -16.92 -21.04 2.42
CA LEU A 25 -17.93 -20.57 1.48
C LEU A 25 -17.40 -20.63 0.04
N ASP A 26 -18.22 -21.13 -0.89
CA ASP A 26 -18.00 -20.95 -2.33
C ASP A 26 -18.57 -19.59 -2.75
N GLN A 27 -17.71 -18.60 -2.98
CA GLN A 27 -18.17 -17.26 -3.35
C GLN A 27 -18.69 -17.19 -4.79
N TYR A 28 -18.21 -18.09 -5.66
CA TYR A 28 -18.69 -18.16 -7.04
C TYR A 28 -20.16 -18.63 -7.04
N GLU A 29 -20.44 -19.75 -6.37
CA GLU A 29 -21.80 -20.31 -6.33
C GLU A 29 -22.75 -19.52 -5.42
N SER A 30 -22.27 -19.05 -4.26
CA SER A 30 -23.15 -18.46 -3.24
C SER A 30 -23.33 -16.95 -3.39
N LEU A 31 -22.29 -16.25 -3.90
CA LEU A 31 -22.28 -14.79 -4.00
C LEU A 31 -22.26 -14.31 -5.46
N TYR A 32 -22.27 -15.22 -6.44
CA TYR A 32 -22.18 -14.91 -7.87
C TYR A 32 -20.94 -14.08 -8.22
N ALA A 33 -19.86 -14.24 -7.45
CA ALA A 33 -18.63 -13.48 -7.58
C ALA A 33 -17.57 -14.29 -8.35
N ASP A 34 -17.55 -14.15 -9.68
CA ASP A 34 -16.50 -14.75 -10.51
C ASP A 34 -15.22 -13.90 -10.55
N VAL A 35 -14.52 -13.92 -9.42
CA VAL A 35 -13.31 -13.11 -9.23
C VAL A 35 -12.20 -13.49 -10.20
N LYS A 36 -12.10 -14.78 -10.57
CA LYS A 36 -11.11 -15.22 -11.55
C LYS A 36 -11.34 -14.57 -12.91
N LEU A 37 -12.59 -14.52 -13.37
CA LEU A 37 -12.95 -13.82 -14.60
C LEU A 37 -12.57 -12.34 -14.54
N TRP A 38 -12.85 -11.65 -13.42
CA TRP A 38 -12.49 -10.23 -13.27
C TRP A 38 -10.98 -9.99 -13.40
N MET A 39 -10.18 -10.87 -12.78
CA MET A 39 -8.72 -10.81 -12.82
C MET A 39 -8.15 -11.19 -14.20
N GLU A 40 -8.74 -12.18 -14.87
CA GLU A 40 -8.36 -12.59 -16.23
C GLU A 40 -8.63 -11.49 -17.26
N LYS A 41 -9.78 -10.81 -17.13
CA LYS A 41 -10.19 -9.73 -18.02
C LYS A 41 -9.60 -8.37 -17.64
N GLY A 42 -9.00 -8.24 -16.45
CA GLY A 42 -8.39 -6.99 -15.99
C GLY A 42 -9.42 -5.89 -15.68
N TRP A 43 -10.62 -6.27 -15.26
CA TRP A 43 -11.73 -5.35 -14.99
C TRP A 43 -11.56 -4.53 -13.70
N VAL A 44 -10.59 -4.89 -12.87
CA VAL A 44 -10.22 -4.14 -11.66
C VAL A 44 -8.77 -3.68 -11.75
N ASP A 45 -8.47 -2.57 -11.10
CA ASP A 45 -7.09 -2.08 -10.90
C ASP A 45 -6.41 -2.79 -9.73
N TYR A 46 -7.18 -3.18 -8.72
CA TYR A 46 -6.69 -3.98 -7.62
C TYR A 46 -7.74 -4.91 -7.06
N LEU A 47 -7.28 -5.98 -6.43
CA LEU A 47 -8.10 -6.91 -5.68
C LEU A 47 -7.74 -6.85 -4.19
N ALA A 48 -8.74 -6.93 -3.32
CA ALA A 48 -8.55 -6.95 -1.88
C ALA A 48 -9.22 -8.17 -1.22
N PRO A 49 -8.71 -9.39 -1.43
CA PRO A 49 -9.37 -10.59 -0.90
C PRO A 49 -9.42 -10.55 0.63
N GLN A 50 -10.58 -10.87 1.20
CA GLN A 50 -10.83 -10.90 2.64
C GLN A 50 -10.18 -12.14 3.29
N LEU A 51 -8.87 -12.08 3.53
CA LEU A 51 -8.08 -13.17 4.12
C LEU A 51 -8.25 -13.20 5.66
N TYR A 52 -9.47 -13.44 6.11
CA TYR A 52 -9.89 -13.25 7.51
C TYR A 52 -9.66 -14.48 8.39
N TRP A 53 -8.51 -15.13 8.19
CA TRP A 53 -8.10 -16.32 8.93
C TRP A 53 -6.66 -16.19 9.45
N ARG A 54 -6.33 -17.01 10.45
CA ARG A 54 -4.98 -17.06 11.02
C ARG A 54 -4.00 -17.70 10.04
N ILE A 55 -2.72 -17.50 10.30
CA ILE A 55 -1.63 -18.14 9.55
C ILE A 55 -1.65 -19.67 9.72
N ASP A 56 -1.79 -20.15 10.96
CA ASP A 56 -1.48 -21.53 11.32
C ASP A 56 -2.57 -22.58 10.95
N PRO A 57 -3.89 -22.31 11.10
CA PRO A 57 -4.92 -23.30 10.77
C PRO A 57 -4.90 -23.67 9.28
N PRO A 58 -4.80 -24.96 8.92
CA PRO A 58 -4.55 -25.37 7.53
C PRO A 58 -5.76 -25.14 6.62
N GLN A 59 -6.97 -25.30 7.15
CA GLN A 59 -8.23 -25.28 6.39
C GLN A 59 -8.59 -23.91 5.79
N GLN A 60 -8.02 -22.82 6.31
CA GLN A 60 -8.15 -21.47 5.76
C GLN A 60 -6.85 -20.66 5.92
N SER A 61 -5.69 -21.29 5.75
CA SER A 61 -4.41 -20.65 6.07
C SER A 61 -4.19 -19.35 5.27
N TYR A 62 -3.95 -18.24 5.97
CA TYR A 62 -3.66 -16.92 5.39
C TYR A 62 -2.59 -16.94 4.28
N PRO A 63 -1.36 -17.47 4.51
CA PRO A 63 -0.33 -17.48 3.48
C PRO A 63 -0.67 -18.35 2.28
N VAL A 64 -1.43 -19.44 2.47
CA VAL A 64 -1.85 -20.34 1.39
C VAL A 64 -2.86 -19.63 0.48
N LEU A 65 -3.83 -18.94 1.07
CA LEU A 65 -4.82 -18.15 0.32
C LEU A 65 -4.17 -16.97 -0.40
N LEU A 66 -3.28 -16.23 0.26
CA LEU A 66 -2.56 -15.12 -0.38
C LEU A 66 -1.76 -15.60 -1.59
N ASN A 67 -1.02 -16.71 -1.46
CA ASN A 67 -0.28 -17.32 -2.55
C ASN A 67 -1.18 -17.68 -3.74
N TRP A 68 -2.35 -18.25 -3.45
CA TRP A 68 -3.29 -18.64 -4.50
C TRP A 68 -3.82 -17.43 -5.27
N TRP A 69 -4.23 -16.35 -4.57
CA TRP A 69 -4.68 -15.12 -5.23
C TRP A 69 -3.60 -14.48 -6.09
N LEU A 70 -2.35 -14.48 -5.63
CA LEU A 70 -1.22 -13.96 -6.41
C LEU A 70 -0.99 -14.77 -7.70
N GLN A 71 -1.29 -16.07 -7.69
CA GLN A 71 -1.24 -16.92 -8.88
C GLN A 71 -2.41 -16.69 -9.83
N GLN A 72 -3.58 -16.27 -9.33
CA GLN A 72 -4.76 -15.95 -10.15
C GLN A 72 -4.74 -14.49 -10.66
N ASN A 73 -3.60 -13.99 -11.10
CA ASN A 73 -3.40 -12.59 -11.45
C ASN A 73 -2.64 -12.38 -12.78
N PRO A 74 -3.18 -12.86 -13.91
CA PRO A 74 -2.50 -12.78 -15.21
C PRO A 74 -2.31 -11.33 -15.70
N GLN A 75 -3.19 -10.41 -15.30
CA GLN A 75 -3.14 -8.99 -15.68
C GLN A 75 -2.23 -8.15 -14.77
N ARG A 76 -1.51 -8.80 -13.83
CA ARG A 76 -0.55 -8.15 -12.93
C ARG A 76 -1.16 -6.95 -12.17
N ARG A 77 -2.39 -7.11 -11.67
CA ARG A 77 -3.07 -6.12 -10.83
C ARG A 77 -2.54 -6.16 -9.41
N HIS A 78 -2.71 -5.08 -8.66
CA HIS A 78 -2.26 -5.09 -7.27
C HIS A 78 -3.17 -5.98 -6.41
N ILE A 79 -2.57 -6.70 -5.47
CA ILE A 79 -3.30 -7.40 -4.42
C ILE A 79 -3.01 -6.74 -3.09
N TYR A 80 -4.06 -6.31 -2.40
CA TYR A 80 -3.99 -5.77 -1.05
C TYR A 80 -4.70 -6.73 -0.10
N ALA A 81 -3.94 -7.47 0.71
CA ALA A 81 -4.53 -8.50 1.54
C ALA A 81 -5.48 -7.90 2.58
N GLY A 82 -6.73 -8.38 2.65
CA GLY A 82 -7.66 -8.01 3.69
C GLY A 82 -7.34 -8.74 4.99
N ASN A 83 -7.07 -8.02 6.07
CA ASN A 83 -6.76 -8.57 7.40
C ASN A 83 -7.90 -8.24 8.38
N TYR A 84 -8.40 -9.24 9.12
CA TYR A 84 -9.53 -9.04 10.03
C TYR A 84 -9.08 -8.54 11.42
N LEU A 85 -8.56 -7.32 11.47
CA LEU A 85 -8.03 -6.69 12.69
C LEU A 85 -9.03 -6.69 13.86
N SER A 86 -10.34 -6.64 13.60
CA SER A 86 -11.38 -6.71 14.63
C SER A 86 -11.29 -7.96 15.53
N GLN A 87 -10.58 -9.02 15.10
CA GLN A 87 -10.34 -10.20 15.93
C GLN A 87 -9.42 -9.96 17.14
N LEU A 88 -8.80 -8.77 17.26
CA LEU A 88 -8.17 -8.33 18.52
C LEU A 88 -9.16 -8.26 19.69
N GLN A 89 -10.45 -8.02 19.44
CA GLN A 89 -11.53 -8.07 20.44
C GLN A 89 -12.43 -9.31 20.31
N GLY A 90 -12.21 -10.13 19.29
CA GLY A 90 -13.03 -11.30 18.99
C GLY A 90 -12.39 -12.58 19.50
N ALA A 91 -11.99 -13.44 18.56
CA ALA A 91 -11.45 -14.78 18.79
C ALA A 91 -10.02 -14.80 19.36
N GLY A 92 -9.61 -13.76 20.10
CA GLY A 92 -8.33 -13.69 20.81
C GLY A 92 -7.10 -13.68 19.90
N TRP A 93 -7.16 -13.04 18.74
CA TRP A 93 -5.96 -12.85 17.92
C TRP A 93 -5.05 -11.82 18.60
N SER A 94 -3.74 -12.04 18.57
CA SER A 94 -2.75 -11.10 19.09
C SER A 94 -2.37 -10.07 18.04
N VAL A 95 -1.79 -8.94 18.47
CA VAL A 95 -1.18 -7.98 17.52
C VAL A 95 -0.07 -8.65 16.70
N SER A 96 0.68 -9.58 17.31
CA SER A 96 1.74 -10.34 16.63
C SER A 96 1.25 -11.23 15.48
N GLU A 97 -0.02 -11.68 15.49
CA GLU A 97 -0.61 -12.35 14.34
C GLU A 97 -0.62 -11.41 13.11
N PHE A 98 -1.03 -10.15 13.30
CA PHE A 98 -1.10 -9.17 12.21
C PHE A 98 0.28 -8.70 11.76
N GLU A 99 1.25 -8.58 12.67
CA GLU A 99 2.65 -8.32 12.31
C GLU A 99 3.18 -9.40 11.37
N ARG A 100 2.95 -10.68 11.71
CA ARG A 100 3.35 -11.82 10.86
C ARG A 100 2.61 -11.82 9.52
N GLN A 101 1.32 -11.51 9.49
CA GLN A 101 0.55 -11.42 8.24
C GLN A 101 1.07 -10.32 7.31
N VAL A 102 1.44 -9.16 7.86
CA VAL A 102 2.08 -8.08 7.09
C VAL A 102 3.47 -8.50 6.61
N ALA A 103 4.28 -9.16 7.44
CA ALA A 103 5.58 -9.67 7.03
C ALA A 103 5.46 -10.67 5.86
N ILE A 104 4.49 -11.58 5.93
CA ILE A 104 4.15 -12.53 4.85
C ILE A 104 3.74 -11.78 3.58
N SER A 105 2.94 -10.72 3.69
CA SER A 105 2.53 -9.89 2.54
C SER A 105 3.74 -9.21 1.89
N ARG A 106 4.65 -8.65 2.69
CA ARG A 106 5.88 -7.99 2.23
C ARG A 106 6.84 -8.94 1.54
N GLN A 107 7.02 -10.15 2.05
CA GLN A 107 7.85 -11.18 1.43
C GLN A 107 7.38 -11.54 -0.01
N ARG A 108 6.13 -11.23 -0.35
CA ARG A 108 5.51 -11.49 -1.66
C ARG A 108 5.35 -10.22 -2.50
N ALA A 109 6.02 -9.12 -2.15
CA ALA A 109 5.90 -7.86 -2.89
C ALA A 109 6.27 -8.00 -4.37
N SER A 110 7.27 -8.83 -4.70
CA SER A 110 7.65 -9.14 -6.10
C SER A 110 6.55 -9.83 -6.90
N GLN A 111 5.57 -10.44 -6.23
CA GLN A 111 4.38 -11.08 -6.82
C GLN A 111 3.15 -10.16 -6.78
N LEU A 112 3.32 -8.88 -6.46
CA LEU A 112 2.28 -7.84 -6.42
C LEU A 112 1.34 -7.88 -5.20
N SER A 113 1.79 -8.51 -4.09
CA SER A 113 1.22 -8.29 -2.77
C SER A 113 1.75 -6.97 -2.19
N LEU A 114 1.05 -5.86 -2.47
CA LEU A 114 1.59 -4.51 -2.30
C LEU A 114 0.92 -3.70 -1.19
N GLY A 115 0.22 -4.37 -0.28
CA GLY A 115 -0.40 -3.71 0.87
C GLY A 115 -1.36 -4.59 1.65
N ASN A 116 -1.92 -4.00 2.70
CA ASN A 116 -2.84 -4.64 3.63
C ASN A 116 -4.02 -3.71 3.92
N ILE A 117 -5.24 -4.26 3.98
CA ILE A 117 -6.45 -3.54 4.36
C ILE A 117 -6.98 -4.13 5.66
N PHE A 118 -6.98 -3.33 6.73
CA PHE A 118 -7.37 -3.80 8.05
C PHE A 118 -8.86 -3.54 8.32
N PHE A 119 -9.65 -4.61 8.37
CA PHE A 119 -11.03 -4.54 8.80
C PHE A 119 -11.12 -4.75 10.33
N SER A 120 -11.44 -3.76 11.14
CA SER A 120 -11.79 -2.38 10.78
C SER A 120 -10.98 -1.33 11.53
N MET A 121 -11.10 -0.08 11.08
CA MET A 121 -10.48 1.11 11.66
C MET A 121 -10.77 1.27 13.17
N LYS A 122 -11.85 0.69 13.70
CA LYS A 122 -12.21 0.74 15.12
C LYS A 122 -11.05 0.30 16.02
N MET A 123 -10.28 -0.70 15.62
CA MET A 123 -9.17 -1.22 16.43
C MET A 123 -8.04 -0.20 16.58
N PHE A 124 -7.73 0.56 15.52
CA PHE A 124 -6.75 1.65 15.57
C PHE A 124 -7.29 2.85 16.34
N ARG A 125 -8.54 3.26 16.09
CA ARG A 125 -9.18 4.38 16.79
C ARG A 125 -9.21 4.17 18.30
N ASP A 126 -9.60 2.98 18.74
CA ASP A 126 -9.71 2.63 20.15
C ASP A 126 -8.37 2.12 20.73
N ASN A 127 -7.30 2.10 19.92
CA ASN A 127 -5.96 1.59 20.24
C ASN A 127 -5.98 0.23 20.97
N VAL A 128 -6.81 -0.69 20.47
CA VAL A 128 -7.01 -2.01 21.09
C VAL A 128 -5.68 -2.74 21.19
N ALA A 129 -5.39 -3.30 22.37
CA ALA A 129 -4.17 -4.04 22.66
C ALA A 129 -2.87 -3.27 22.32
N GLY A 130 -2.91 -1.93 22.29
CA GLY A 130 -1.76 -1.10 21.95
C GLY A 130 -1.33 -1.18 20.48
N VAL A 131 -2.23 -1.60 19.58
CA VAL A 131 -1.93 -1.84 18.15
C VAL A 131 -1.26 -0.64 17.47
N ASN A 132 -1.60 0.61 17.84
CA ASN A 132 -0.99 1.79 17.23
C ASN A 132 0.51 1.89 17.52
N ASN A 133 0.94 1.50 18.72
CA ASN A 133 2.34 1.56 19.11
C ASN A 133 3.16 0.58 18.28
N VAL A 134 2.70 -0.67 18.19
CA VAL A 134 3.34 -1.73 17.38
C VAL A 134 3.37 -1.35 15.91
N PHE A 135 2.26 -0.82 15.38
CA PHE A 135 2.20 -0.45 13.97
C PHE A 135 3.10 0.74 13.65
N LYS A 136 3.23 1.72 14.56
CA LYS A 136 4.14 2.85 14.36
C LYS A 136 5.61 2.48 14.56
N SER A 137 5.93 1.57 15.48
CA SER A 137 7.33 1.24 15.79
C SER A 137 7.91 0.15 14.90
N SER A 138 7.10 -0.84 14.53
CA SER A 138 7.60 -2.11 13.98
C SER A 138 7.01 -2.42 12.61
N VAL A 139 5.72 -2.11 12.38
CA VAL A 139 5.06 -2.46 11.12
C VAL A 139 5.29 -1.38 10.07
N TYR A 140 4.92 -0.13 10.32
CA TYR A 140 4.96 1.00 9.38
C TYR A 140 5.74 2.19 9.98
N PRO A 141 7.05 2.04 10.27
CA PRO A 141 7.84 3.08 10.94
C PRO A 141 8.24 4.25 10.04
N THR A 142 8.11 4.10 8.72
CA THR A 142 8.53 5.10 7.74
C THR A 142 7.38 5.52 6.84
N PRO A 143 7.42 6.74 6.28
CA PRO A 143 6.52 7.13 5.21
C PRO A 143 6.63 6.18 4.01
N ALA A 144 5.54 6.10 3.24
CA ALA A 144 5.50 5.34 2.00
C ALA A 144 4.55 6.03 1.01
N LEU A 145 4.89 5.97 -0.27
CA LEU A 145 3.95 6.26 -1.35
C LEU A 145 3.10 5.03 -1.65
N PRO A 146 1.85 5.20 -2.14
CA PRO A 146 1.13 4.09 -2.75
C PRO A 146 1.94 3.51 -3.92
N PRO A 147 1.83 2.20 -4.21
CA PRO A 147 2.46 1.64 -5.40
C PRO A 147 1.86 2.22 -6.68
N ALA A 148 2.73 2.52 -7.65
CA ALA A 148 2.35 3.04 -8.96
C ALA A 148 1.52 2.03 -9.77
N MET A 149 0.57 2.51 -10.58
CA MET A 149 -0.28 1.66 -11.44
C MET A 149 0.00 1.96 -12.93
N PRO A 150 1.10 1.41 -13.49
CA PRO A 150 1.58 1.79 -14.83
C PRO A 150 0.65 1.41 -15.99
N TRP A 151 -0.38 0.59 -15.73
CA TRP A 151 -1.42 0.28 -16.71
C TRP A 151 -2.53 1.34 -16.80
N LEU A 152 -2.59 2.27 -15.85
CA LEU A 152 -3.47 3.44 -15.89
C LEU A 152 -2.74 4.67 -16.40
N ASP A 153 -1.53 4.91 -15.86
CA ASP A 153 -0.65 6.01 -16.27
C ASP A 153 0.79 5.66 -15.91
N ASN A 154 1.70 5.92 -16.84
CA ASN A 154 3.13 5.71 -16.70
C ASN A 154 3.94 6.99 -16.98
N GLN A 155 3.28 8.13 -17.13
CA GLN A 155 3.92 9.42 -17.35
C GLN A 155 4.01 10.14 -16.00
N PRO A 156 5.22 10.31 -15.44
CA PRO A 156 5.37 11.07 -14.21
C PRO A 156 5.10 12.57 -14.45
N PRO A 157 4.77 13.32 -13.39
CA PRO A 157 4.64 14.77 -13.48
C PRO A 157 6.00 15.42 -13.77
N ALA A 158 5.97 16.68 -14.19
CA ALA A 158 7.19 17.46 -14.35
C ALA A 158 7.96 17.59 -13.02
N PRO A 159 9.32 17.64 -13.04
CA PRO A 159 10.11 17.86 -11.84
C PRO A 159 9.75 19.18 -11.13
N PRO A 160 9.95 19.26 -9.80
CA PRO A 160 9.83 20.52 -9.07
C PRO A 160 10.72 21.62 -9.69
N THR A 161 10.26 22.88 -9.68
CA THR A 161 11.05 24.01 -10.22
C THR A 161 11.25 25.10 -9.20
N GLY A 162 12.26 25.96 -9.41
CA GLY A 162 12.50 27.12 -8.55
C GLY A 162 12.89 26.73 -7.12
N ILE A 163 13.66 25.64 -6.97
CA ILE A 163 14.16 25.16 -5.68
C ILE A 163 15.08 26.22 -5.08
N GLN A 164 14.83 26.60 -3.83
CA GLN A 164 15.66 27.53 -3.07
C GLN A 164 15.90 26.99 -1.66
N VAL A 165 17.05 27.33 -1.09
CA VAL A 165 17.37 27.07 0.31
C VAL A 165 17.55 28.41 1.01
N ASN A 166 16.82 28.61 2.10
CA ASN A 166 17.03 29.73 3.00
C ASN A 166 17.16 29.20 4.42
N SER A 167 18.39 29.21 4.95
CA SER A 167 18.73 28.58 6.21
C SER A 167 18.27 27.12 6.21
N ASP A 168 17.37 26.73 7.10
CA ASP A 168 16.86 25.37 7.27
C ASP A 168 15.54 25.10 6.50
N VAL A 169 15.19 25.95 5.54
CA VAL A 169 13.96 25.84 4.73
C VAL A 169 14.30 25.60 3.27
N ILE A 170 13.76 24.51 2.71
CA ILE A 170 13.72 24.25 1.27
C ILE A 170 12.36 24.76 0.75
N SER A 171 12.35 25.58 -0.30
CA SER A 171 11.13 26.03 -0.99
C SER A 171 11.19 25.74 -2.49
N TRP A 172 10.03 25.66 -3.13
CA TRP A 172 9.87 25.41 -4.57
C TRP A 172 8.64 26.14 -5.13
N SER A 173 8.52 26.14 -6.45
CA SER A 173 7.35 26.70 -7.15
C SER A 173 6.12 25.84 -6.91
N ALA A 174 4.97 26.47 -6.68
CA ALA A 174 3.70 25.77 -6.59
C ALA A 174 3.34 25.06 -7.91
N ASP A 175 2.65 23.91 -7.82
CA ASP A 175 2.09 23.26 -9.00
C ASP A 175 0.91 24.08 -9.55
N ASN A 176 0.99 24.46 -10.83
CA ASN A 176 -0.10 25.12 -11.56
C ASN A 176 -0.71 24.23 -12.66
N THR A 177 -0.21 23.00 -12.81
CA THR A 177 -0.69 22.04 -13.82
C THR A 177 -1.89 21.23 -13.32
N GLY A 178 -2.00 21.05 -11.99
CA GLY A 178 -3.02 20.23 -11.35
C GLY A 178 -2.71 18.73 -11.40
N ASP A 179 -1.56 18.34 -11.94
CA ASP A 179 -1.10 16.96 -12.07
C ASP A 179 -0.47 16.45 -10.76
N VAL A 180 0.20 17.33 -10.02
CA VAL A 180 0.87 16.98 -8.76
C VAL A 180 -0.16 16.75 -7.67
N ARG A 181 -0.16 15.54 -7.10
CA ARG A 181 -0.98 15.15 -5.94
C ARG A 181 -0.25 15.38 -4.61
N SER A 182 1.06 15.19 -4.61
CA SER A 182 1.93 15.30 -3.44
C SER A 182 3.38 15.52 -3.85
N TRP A 183 4.21 15.94 -2.91
CA TRP A 183 5.66 15.98 -3.06
C TRP A 183 6.30 14.91 -2.19
N ALA A 184 7.28 14.18 -2.73
CA ALA A 184 8.07 13.22 -1.98
C ALA A 184 9.43 13.81 -1.68
N LEU A 185 9.75 13.96 -0.39
CA LEU A 185 11.04 14.45 0.07
C LEU A 185 11.85 13.26 0.59
N TYR A 186 12.97 13.01 -0.06
CA TYR A 186 13.94 12.01 0.34
C TYR A 186 15.16 12.68 0.99
N GLN A 187 15.78 12.01 1.97
CA GLN A 187 17.04 12.42 2.56
C GLN A 187 18.13 11.39 2.22
N GLN A 188 19.31 11.88 1.87
CA GLN A 188 20.47 11.06 1.59
C GLN A 188 21.16 10.63 2.89
N ASN A 189 21.38 9.32 3.04
CA ASN A 189 22.18 8.73 4.11
C ASN A 189 23.24 7.81 3.47
N GLY A 190 24.47 8.31 3.36
CA GLY A 190 25.52 7.65 2.58
C GLY A 190 25.12 7.52 1.11
N ASN A 191 25.04 6.28 0.60
CA ASN A 191 24.63 5.99 -0.78
C ASN A 191 23.13 5.69 -0.93
N GLN A 192 22.35 5.79 0.15
CA GLN A 192 20.93 5.46 0.14
C GLN A 192 20.07 6.72 0.27
N TRP A 193 18.93 6.69 -0.39
CA TRP A 193 17.87 7.69 -0.28
C TRP A 193 16.70 7.10 0.50
N SER A 194 16.27 7.79 1.55
CA SER A 194 15.12 7.38 2.36
C SER A 194 14.02 8.42 2.24
N LEU A 195 12.78 7.99 1.96
CA LEU A 195 11.61 8.87 1.97
C LEU A 195 11.36 9.34 3.40
N VAL A 196 11.49 10.64 3.64
CA VAL A 196 11.32 11.23 4.97
C VAL A 196 10.00 11.96 5.13
N GLN A 197 9.41 12.49 4.05
CA GLN A 197 8.11 13.17 4.09
C GLN A 197 7.33 12.99 2.78
N VAL A 198 6.01 12.89 2.90
CA VAL A 198 5.06 13.04 1.78
C VAL A 198 4.21 14.28 2.07
N LEU A 199 4.41 15.31 1.28
CA LEU A 199 3.80 16.63 1.46
C LEU A 199 2.59 16.78 0.54
N ASN A 200 1.59 17.55 0.97
CA ASN A 200 0.42 17.82 0.13
C ASN A 200 0.83 18.68 -1.09
N SER A 201 0.05 18.63 -2.18
CA SER A 201 0.35 19.40 -3.39
C SER A 201 0.38 20.92 -3.19
N ALA A 202 -0.32 21.44 -2.19
CA ALA A 202 -0.35 22.87 -1.86
C ALA A 202 0.87 23.32 -1.05
N THR A 203 1.72 22.40 -0.59
CA THR A 203 2.96 22.72 0.12
C THR A 203 4.02 23.13 -0.88
N ASN A 204 4.67 24.25 -0.62
CA ASN A 204 5.73 24.81 -1.45
C ASN A 204 7.00 25.17 -0.64
N ALA A 205 7.03 24.80 0.65
CA ALA A 205 8.19 24.93 1.51
C ALA A 205 8.15 23.90 2.65
N VAL A 206 9.32 23.46 3.09
CA VAL A 206 9.48 22.52 4.21
C VAL A 206 10.75 22.86 4.99
N ARG A 207 10.64 22.83 6.32
CA ARG A 207 11.78 22.98 7.23
C ARG A 207 12.44 21.61 7.42
N VAL A 208 13.77 21.57 7.34
CA VAL A 208 14.56 20.34 7.40
C VAL A 208 15.80 20.53 8.28
N THR A 209 16.41 19.43 8.73
CA THR A 209 17.74 19.49 9.36
C THR A 209 18.84 19.57 8.30
N PRO A 210 20.08 19.95 8.66
CA PRO A 210 21.21 19.87 7.74
C PRO A 210 21.32 18.50 7.06
N GLY A 211 21.61 18.49 5.76
CA GLY A 211 21.69 17.28 4.95
C GLY A 211 21.40 17.52 3.47
N THR A 212 21.52 16.46 2.68
CA THR A 212 21.19 16.46 1.25
C THR A 212 19.83 15.82 1.04
N TYR A 213 18.98 16.48 0.28
CA TYR A 213 17.60 16.09 0.02
C TYR A 213 17.33 15.99 -1.47
N ALA A 214 16.40 15.10 -1.84
CA ALA A 214 15.87 14.96 -3.18
C ALA A 214 14.36 15.19 -3.12
N LEU A 215 13.87 16.20 -3.85
CA LEU A 215 12.45 16.50 -3.96
C LEU A 215 11.92 15.95 -5.28
N ARG A 216 10.79 15.23 -5.22
CA ARG A 216 10.07 14.73 -6.40
C ARG A 216 8.62 15.17 -6.38
N ALA A 217 8.08 15.49 -7.55
CA ALA A 217 6.64 15.61 -7.75
C ALA A 217 6.03 14.21 -7.87
N VAL A 218 4.83 14.02 -7.32
CA VAL A 218 4.11 12.74 -7.36
C VAL A 218 2.68 12.95 -7.82
N ASP A 219 2.25 12.23 -8.85
CA ASP A 219 0.89 12.32 -9.39
C ASP A 219 -0.15 11.54 -8.58
N ARG A 220 -1.40 11.47 -9.08
CA ARG A 220 -2.51 10.74 -8.42
C ARG A 220 -2.39 9.22 -8.51
N LEU A 221 -1.54 8.71 -9.39
CA LEU A 221 -1.27 7.29 -9.59
C LEU A 221 0.06 6.84 -8.98
N ALA A 222 0.75 7.75 -8.27
CA ALA A 222 2.01 7.58 -7.58
C ALA A 222 3.24 7.44 -8.50
N ASN A 223 3.17 7.94 -9.73
CA ASN A 223 4.37 8.13 -10.54
C ASN A 223 5.18 9.31 -9.98
N GLU A 224 6.48 9.11 -9.83
CA GLU A 224 7.40 10.13 -9.33
C GLU A 224 8.17 10.77 -10.48
N SER A 225 8.32 12.10 -10.45
CA SER A 225 9.20 12.83 -11.35
C SER A 225 10.67 12.45 -11.13
N VAL A 226 11.54 12.90 -12.04
CA VAL A 226 12.98 13.02 -11.75
C VAL A 226 13.16 13.91 -10.51
N GLU A 227 14.14 13.58 -9.67
CA GLU A 227 14.47 14.36 -8.48
C GLU A 227 15.18 15.67 -8.77
N GLU A 228 14.89 16.67 -7.94
CA GLU A 228 15.74 17.84 -7.75
C GLU A 228 16.50 17.71 -6.44
N VAL A 229 17.83 17.69 -6.52
CA VAL A 229 18.72 17.50 -5.37
C VAL A 229 19.18 18.83 -4.82
N VAL A 230 19.12 18.97 -3.50
CA VAL A 230 19.48 20.20 -2.78
C VAL A 230 20.17 19.88 -1.47
N THR A 231 21.17 20.68 -1.09
CA THR A 231 21.88 20.54 0.20
C THR A 231 21.58 21.71 1.11
N VAL A 232 21.23 21.39 2.35
CA VAL A 232 21.01 22.34 3.44
C VAL A 232 22.20 22.23 4.41
N GLN A 233 22.84 23.36 4.69
CA GLN A 233 24.00 23.45 5.58
C GLN A 233 23.60 23.62 7.05
#